data_AF-A0AAV9HYD1-F1
#
_entry.id   AF-A0AAV9HYD1-F1
#
_cell.length_a   1.000
_cell.length_b   1.000
_cell.length_c   1.000
_cell.angle_alpha   90.00
_cell.angle_beta   90.00
_cell.angle_gamma   90.00
#
_symmetry.space_group_name_H-M   'P 1'
#
loop_
_entity.id
_entity.type
_entity.pdbx_description
1 polymer ?
#
loop_
_entity_poly.entity_id
_entity_poly.type
_entity_poly.pdbx_seq_one_letter_code
_entity_poly.pdbx_strand_id
1 'polypeptide(L)'
;MVLAAASAGVKRLVTLDNVVENAEMVVSMNQENGKEVKTPGGTSSWGGEQGMFWRNVLEKVLEKVLEERFGGMHHMTPKKAGIQRTCDFLDGNRDRIPFNISKNDVFRFNGVSKAMGWKILSQPREIDGRTFYTAHNETRGRKKLITKEDLAKIERFIDSNGFDGRTVGWAGLPAAAGLDIDCSARTVYRAVKDINLYMYIACTKKYISPHAKERRVEYARVMLEKYLNKEDWYHVRFSDECHFGYGPQGRVHIIRRP
;
A
#
# COMPACT_ATOMS: atom_id res chain seq x y z
N MET A 1 -7.78 44.01 23.18
CA MET A 1 -7.56 44.54 21.80
C MET A 1 -6.55 43.62 21.14
N VAL A 2 -6.81 42.82 20.11
CA VAL A 2 -7.94 42.66 19.18
C VAL A 2 -8.14 41.15 18.98
N LEU A 3 -9.40 40.72 19.04
CA LEU A 3 -9.95 39.41 18.64
C LEU A 3 -10.48 39.55 17.20
N ALA A 4 -10.27 38.55 16.33
CA ALA A 4 -11.04 38.19 15.12
C ALA A 4 -10.12 37.45 14.12
N ALA A 5 -10.54 36.49 13.29
CA ALA A 5 -11.75 35.70 13.17
C ALA A 5 -11.40 34.55 12.21
N ALA A 6 -11.90 33.35 12.48
CA ALA A 6 -11.86 32.23 11.55
C ALA A 6 -12.82 32.49 10.37
N SER A 7 -12.32 32.53 9.12
CA SER A 7 -13.20 32.60 7.95
C SER A 7 -13.52 31.20 7.45
N ALA A 8 -14.80 30.87 7.51
CA ALA A 8 -15.41 29.66 6.99
C ALA A 8 -15.20 29.51 5.47
N GLY A 9 -14.51 28.43 5.07
CA GLY A 9 -14.53 27.92 3.71
C GLY A 9 -15.78 27.07 3.51
N VAL A 10 -16.84 27.68 3.00
CA VAL A 10 -18.11 27.04 2.64
C VAL A 10 -17.85 25.96 1.58
N LYS A 11 -17.75 24.70 2.00
CA LYS A 11 -17.99 23.56 1.12
C LYS A 11 -19.48 23.53 0.82
N ARG A 12 -19.89 23.94 -0.38
CA ARG A 12 -21.22 23.57 -0.88
C ARG A 12 -21.26 22.05 -1.01
N LEU A 13 -21.83 21.39 -0.01
CA LEU A 13 -22.44 20.08 -0.16
C LEU A 13 -23.48 20.24 -1.27
N VAL A 14 -23.21 19.67 -2.43
CA VAL A 14 -24.24 19.44 -3.44
C VAL A 14 -25.14 18.36 -2.84
N THR A 15 -26.21 18.79 -2.20
CA THR A 15 -27.31 17.89 -1.79
C THR A 15 -27.92 17.27 -3.05
N LEU A 16 -28.39 16.03 -2.96
CA LEU A 16 -29.01 15.27 -4.06
C LEU A 16 -30.13 16.07 -4.76
N ASP A 17 -30.82 16.92 -4.02
CA ASP A 17 -31.88 17.81 -4.53
C ASP A 17 -31.37 18.76 -5.64
N ASN A 18 -30.13 19.24 -5.54
CA ASN A 18 -29.51 20.11 -6.57
C ASN A 18 -29.16 19.36 -7.87
N VAL A 19 -29.01 18.03 -7.82
CA VAL A 19 -28.74 17.23 -9.02
C VAL A 19 -30.04 16.90 -9.74
N VAL A 20 -31.12 16.70 -8.99
CA VAL A 20 -32.47 16.50 -9.54
C VAL A 20 -33.00 17.77 -10.19
N GLU A 21 -32.90 18.93 -9.53
CA GLU A 21 -33.31 20.23 -10.12
C GLU A 21 -32.53 20.57 -11.41
N ASN A 22 -31.24 20.24 -11.47
CA ASN A 22 -30.44 20.44 -12.68
C ASN A 22 -30.77 19.44 -13.81
N ALA A 23 -31.23 18.23 -13.48
CA ALA A 23 -31.70 17.27 -14.47
C ALA A 23 -33.07 17.68 -15.04
N GLU A 24 -33.96 18.21 -14.20
CA GLU A 24 -35.26 18.73 -14.64
C GLU A 24 -35.13 19.99 -15.51
N MET A 25 -34.17 20.89 -15.20
CA MET A 25 -33.84 22.03 -16.06
C MET A 25 -33.31 21.63 -17.45
N VAL A 26 -32.49 20.57 -17.53
CA VAL A 26 -31.95 20.10 -18.82
C VAL A 26 -33.04 19.42 -19.66
N VAL A 27 -34.08 18.87 -19.03
CA VAL A 27 -35.26 18.31 -19.72
C VAL A 27 -36.20 19.42 -20.19
N SER A 28 -36.41 20.49 -19.41
CA SER A 28 -37.25 21.63 -19.81
C SER A 28 -36.61 22.48 -20.92
N MET A 29 -35.29 22.72 -20.89
CA MET A 29 -34.59 23.44 -21.97
C MET A 29 -34.58 22.73 -23.33
N ASN A 30 -34.86 21.42 -23.36
CA ASN A 30 -34.99 20.66 -24.60
C ASN A 30 -36.43 20.61 -25.15
N GLN A 31 -37.43 21.10 -24.42
CA GLN A 31 -38.80 21.26 -24.91
C GLN A 31 -39.02 22.60 -25.63
N GLU A 32 -38.25 23.65 -25.30
CA GLU A 32 -38.38 24.97 -25.94
C GLU A 32 -37.68 25.08 -27.31
N ASN A 33 -36.70 24.23 -27.59
CA ASN A 33 -36.03 24.20 -28.90
C ASN A 33 -36.76 23.25 -29.86
N GLY A 34 -37.91 23.73 -30.36
CA GLY A 34 -38.88 23.02 -31.21
C GLY A 34 -38.31 22.21 -32.38
N LYS A 35 -37.88 20.97 -32.10
CA LYS A 35 -37.77 19.89 -33.09
C LYS A 35 -38.57 18.70 -32.60
N GLU A 36 -39.85 18.70 -32.94
CA GLU A 36 -40.71 17.52 -32.85
C GLU A 36 -40.12 16.38 -33.69
N VAL A 37 -39.58 15.36 -33.03
CA VAL A 37 -39.36 14.06 -33.66
C VAL A 37 -40.69 13.31 -33.63
N LYS A 38 -41.41 13.31 -34.75
CA LYS A 38 -42.65 12.53 -34.89
C LYS A 38 -42.31 11.06 -35.09
N THR A 39 -42.65 10.22 -34.13
CA THR A 39 -42.75 8.77 -34.30
C THR A 39 -44.11 8.40 -34.89
N PRO A 40 -44.21 7.37 -35.76
CA PRO A 40 -45.48 6.90 -36.28
C PRO A 40 -46.15 6.02 -35.20
N GLY A 41 -47.25 6.53 -34.64
CA GLY A 41 -48.00 5.85 -33.57
C GLY A 41 -47.96 6.68 -32.28
N GLY A 42 -48.98 7.50 -32.09
CA GLY A 42 -49.12 8.37 -30.93
C GLY A 42 -49.34 7.57 -29.63
N THR A 43 -48.46 7.81 -28.66
CA THR A 43 -48.80 8.18 -27.27
C THR A 43 -47.49 8.39 -26.51
N SER A 44 -47.26 9.64 -26.12
CA SER A 44 -46.20 10.07 -25.23
C SER A 44 -46.52 9.65 -23.80
N SER A 45 -45.93 8.56 -23.33
CA SER A 45 -45.81 8.26 -21.91
C SER A 45 -44.78 7.15 -21.71
N TRP A 46 -43.57 7.50 -21.26
CA TRP A 46 -42.68 6.54 -20.58
C TRP A 46 -43.16 6.26 -19.14
N GLY A 47 -44.48 6.28 -18.91
CA GLY A 47 -45.13 5.99 -17.63
C GLY A 47 -45.62 4.55 -17.50
N GLY A 48 -45.03 3.61 -18.25
CA GLY A 48 -45.31 2.17 -18.14
C GLY A 48 -44.19 1.40 -17.45
N GLU A 49 -44.50 0.19 -16.96
CA GLU A 49 -43.59 -0.70 -16.22
C GLU A 49 -42.21 -0.91 -16.88
N GLN A 50 -42.11 -0.84 -18.21
CA GLN A 50 -40.84 -0.92 -18.94
C GLN A 50 -39.90 0.28 -18.69
N GLY A 51 -40.43 1.50 -18.52
CA GLY A 51 -39.64 2.69 -18.18
C GLY A 51 -39.10 2.64 -16.75
N MET A 52 -39.90 2.11 -15.82
CA MET A 52 -39.45 1.83 -14.45
C MET A 52 -38.43 0.70 -14.38
N PHE A 53 -38.55 -0.33 -15.24
CA PHE A 53 -37.56 -1.40 -15.33
C PHE A 53 -36.18 -0.87 -15.74
N TRP A 54 -36.10 -0.06 -16.81
CA TRP A 54 -34.81 0.49 -17.26
C TRP A 54 -34.22 1.52 -16.29
N ARG A 55 -35.06 2.32 -15.59
CA ARG A 55 -34.59 3.19 -14.50
C ARG A 55 -34.02 2.39 -13.33
N ASN A 56 -34.73 1.37 -12.85
CA ASN A 56 -34.27 0.52 -11.76
C ASN A 56 -32.98 -0.26 -12.11
N VAL A 57 -32.84 -0.69 -13.37
CA VAL A 57 -31.60 -1.31 -13.86
C VAL A 57 -30.45 -0.29 -13.87
N LEU A 58 -30.69 0.94 -14.33
CA LEU A 58 -29.68 2.01 -14.31
C LEU A 58 -29.30 2.43 -12.88
N GLU A 59 -30.26 2.56 -11.97
CA GLU A 59 -30.03 2.91 -10.56
C GLU A 59 -29.24 1.82 -9.84
N LYS A 60 -29.59 0.54 -10.00
CA LYS A 60 -28.83 -0.57 -9.39
C LYS A 60 -27.43 -0.72 -9.97
N VAL A 61 -27.25 -0.44 -11.26
CA VAL A 61 -25.92 -0.41 -11.89
C VAL A 61 -25.12 0.79 -11.36
N LEU A 62 -25.75 1.94 -11.16
CA LEU A 62 -25.12 3.14 -10.59
C LEU A 62 -24.75 2.97 -9.11
N GLU A 63 -25.62 2.40 -8.27
CA GLU A 63 -25.35 2.09 -6.86
C GLU A 63 -24.17 1.14 -6.72
N LYS A 64 -24.16 0.05 -7.50
CA LYS A 64 -23.06 -0.94 -7.47
C LYS A 64 -21.72 -0.32 -7.93
N VAL A 65 -21.76 0.60 -8.89
CA VAL A 65 -20.58 1.35 -9.36
C VAL A 65 -20.13 2.40 -8.34
N LEU A 66 -21.04 2.95 -7.53
CA LEU A 66 -20.73 3.89 -6.45
C LEU A 66 -20.15 3.17 -5.22
N GLU A 67 -20.69 2.01 -4.85
CA GLU A 67 -20.23 1.19 -3.73
C GLU A 67 -18.79 0.65 -3.97
N GLU A 68 -18.45 0.32 -5.23
CA GLU A 68 -17.09 -0.02 -5.65
C GLU A 68 -16.13 1.19 -5.71
N ARG A 69 -16.63 2.44 -5.69
CA ARG A 69 -15.83 3.67 -5.95
C ARG A 69 -15.30 4.41 -4.72
N PHE A 70 -15.81 4.14 -3.52
CA PHE A 70 -15.45 4.93 -2.32
C PHE A 70 -14.47 4.26 -1.33
N GLY A 71 -13.94 3.07 -1.64
CA GLY A 71 -12.82 2.47 -0.92
C GLY A 71 -11.47 2.77 -1.57
N GLY A 72 -10.78 3.83 -1.14
CA GLY A 72 -9.34 4.03 -1.40
C GLY A 72 -8.97 5.19 -2.33
N MET A 73 -8.49 6.29 -1.73
CA MET A 73 -7.80 7.38 -2.42
C MET A 73 -6.42 6.92 -2.93
N HIS A 74 -6.30 6.26 -4.09
CA HIS A 74 -5.12 6.39 -4.99
C HIS A 74 -5.26 5.64 -6.33
N HIS A 75 -6.37 5.85 -7.06
CA HIS A 75 -6.62 5.05 -8.25
C HIS A 75 -6.87 5.90 -9.52
N MET A 76 -5.80 6.45 -10.10
CA MET A 76 -5.80 6.91 -11.50
C MET A 76 -5.95 5.74 -12.48
N THR A 77 -5.51 4.54 -12.07
CA THR A 77 -5.45 3.31 -12.86
C THR A 77 -6.83 2.73 -13.26
N PRO A 78 -7.84 2.59 -12.37
CA PRO A 78 -9.17 2.12 -12.74
C PRO A 78 -9.97 3.16 -13.53
N LYS A 79 -9.78 4.47 -13.29
CA LYS A 79 -10.40 5.52 -14.11
C LYS A 79 -9.83 5.52 -15.54
N LYS A 80 -8.51 5.41 -15.69
CA LYS A 80 -7.83 5.28 -16.98
C LYS A 80 -8.32 4.05 -17.74
N ALA A 81 -8.32 2.89 -17.09
CA ALA A 81 -8.77 1.64 -17.69
C ALA A 81 -10.27 1.67 -18.04
N GLY A 82 -11.10 2.28 -17.18
CA GLY A 82 -12.53 2.49 -17.44
C GLY A 82 -12.75 3.32 -18.70
N ILE A 83 -12.08 4.48 -18.82
CA ILE A 83 -12.19 5.34 -20.01
C ILE A 83 -11.76 4.58 -21.28
N GLN A 84 -10.61 3.90 -21.24
CA GLN A 84 -10.11 3.14 -22.40
C GLN A 84 -11.12 2.07 -22.82
N ARG A 85 -11.62 1.24 -21.88
CA ARG A 85 -12.58 0.17 -22.18
C ARG A 85 -13.92 0.70 -22.67
N THR A 86 -14.44 1.77 -22.08
CA THR A 86 -15.70 2.37 -22.53
C THR A 86 -15.55 2.94 -23.93
N CYS A 87 -14.45 3.61 -24.24
CA CYS A 87 -14.19 4.08 -25.61
C CYS A 87 -14.03 2.91 -26.59
N ASP A 88 -13.36 1.83 -26.20
CA ASP A 88 -13.21 0.63 -27.05
C ASP A 88 -14.54 -0.05 -27.33
N PHE A 89 -15.39 -0.14 -26.29
CA PHE A 89 -16.73 -0.70 -26.42
C PHE A 89 -17.60 0.14 -27.35
N LEU A 90 -17.55 1.47 -27.23
CA LEU A 90 -18.29 2.40 -28.10
C LEU A 90 -17.76 2.36 -29.54
N ASP A 91 -16.45 2.30 -29.74
CA ASP A 91 -15.84 2.19 -31.08
C ASP A 91 -16.24 0.86 -31.75
N GLY A 92 -16.31 -0.24 -31.00
CA GLY A 92 -16.68 -1.57 -31.52
C GLY A 92 -18.18 -1.83 -31.67
N ASN A 93 -19.06 -1.07 -31.01
CA ASN A 93 -20.52 -1.25 -31.05
C ASN A 93 -21.25 -0.03 -31.63
N ARG A 94 -20.55 0.80 -32.41
CA ARG A 94 -21.09 2.06 -32.93
C ARG A 94 -22.39 1.89 -33.73
N ASP A 95 -22.52 0.78 -34.45
CA ASP A 95 -23.70 0.48 -35.27
C ASP A 95 -24.87 -0.12 -34.45
N ARG A 96 -24.61 -0.56 -33.22
CA ARG A 96 -25.59 -1.24 -32.35
C ARG A 96 -26.17 -0.34 -31.27
N ILE A 97 -25.52 0.78 -30.98
CA ILE A 97 -25.94 1.70 -29.92
C ILE A 97 -26.72 2.86 -30.59
N PRO A 98 -28.02 3.03 -30.29
CA PRO A 98 -28.86 4.03 -30.94
C PRO A 98 -28.53 5.48 -30.52
N PHE A 99 -27.61 5.67 -29.56
CA PHE A 99 -27.21 6.97 -29.06
C PHE A 99 -25.77 7.28 -29.47
N ASN A 100 -25.56 8.44 -30.08
CA ASN A 100 -24.25 8.92 -30.48
C ASN A 100 -23.49 9.51 -29.27
N ILE A 101 -22.94 8.64 -28.42
CA ILE A 101 -22.15 9.03 -27.26
C ILE A 101 -20.73 9.37 -27.72
N SER A 102 -20.30 10.61 -27.52
CA SER A 102 -18.96 11.03 -27.90
C SER A 102 -17.92 10.60 -26.86
N LYS A 103 -16.66 10.44 -27.26
CA LYS A 103 -15.54 10.20 -26.33
C LYS A 103 -15.42 11.32 -25.29
N ASN A 104 -15.81 12.54 -25.65
CA ASN A 104 -15.86 13.67 -24.71
C ASN A 104 -16.89 13.47 -23.59
N ASP A 105 -18.01 12.81 -23.87
CA ASP A 105 -19.02 12.48 -22.86
C ASP A 105 -18.49 11.46 -21.87
N VAL A 106 -17.74 10.46 -22.36
CA VAL A 106 -17.03 9.50 -21.52
C VAL A 106 -16.02 10.20 -20.61
N PHE A 107 -15.26 11.19 -21.14
CA PHE A 107 -14.32 11.97 -20.33
C PHE A 107 -15.04 12.80 -19.25
N ARG A 108 -16.13 13.48 -19.63
CA ARG A 108 -16.95 14.30 -18.74
C ARG A 108 -17.58 13.46 -17.62
N PHE A 109 -18.14 12.30 -17.96
CA PHE A 109 -18.71 11.36 -16.99
C PHE A 109 -17.68 10.87 -15.97
N ASN A 110 -16.42 10.70 -16.40
CA ASN A 110 -15.33 10.29 -15.51
C ASN A 110 -14.62 11.47 -14.80
N GLY A 111 -15.06 12.72 -15.02
CA GLY A 111 -14.47 13.91 -14.42
C GLY A 111 -13.05 14.22 -14.92
N VAL A 112 -12.73 13.84 -16.16
CA VAL A 112 -11.40 14.04 -16.76
C VAL A 112 -11.47 15.12 -17.83
N SER A 113 -10.48 16.02 -17.86
CA SER A 113 -10.38 17.05 -18.91
C SER A 113 -10.14 16.42 -20.28
N LYS A 114 -10.59 17.07 -21.37
CA LYS A 114 -10.43 16.56 -22.73
C LYS A 114 -8.96 16.21 -23.05
N ALA A 115 -8.03 17.10 -22.73
CA ALA A 115 -6.60 16.88 -22.94
C ALA A 115 -6.08 15.65 -22.21
N MET A 116 -6.52 15.42 -20.97
CA MET A 116 -6.13 14.25 -20.18
C MET A 116 -6.79 12.96 -20.70
N GLY A 117 -8.05 13.03 -21.15
CA GLY A 117 -8.74 11.90 -21.77
C GLY A 117 -8.04 11.41 -23.04
N TRP A 118 -7.63 12.33 -23.92
CA TRP A 118 -6.84 11.99 -25.10
C TRP A 118 -5.45 11.45 -24.75
N LYS A 119 -4.77 12.04 -23.76
CA LYS A 119 -3.50 11.51 -23.23
C LYS A 119 -3.63 10.10 -22.66
N ILE A 120 -4.77 9.76 -22.07
CA ILE A 120 -5.08 8.41 -21.58
C ILE A 120 -5.26 7.45 -22.76
N LEU A 121 -5.99 7.85 -23.81
CA LEU A 121 -6.20 7.02 -24.99
C LEU A 121 -4.93 6.81 -25.83
N SER A 122 -4.00 7.76 -25.81
CA SER A 122 -2.73 7.67 -26.54
C SER A 122 -1.68 6.79 -25.85
N GLN A 123 -1.87 6.47 -24.57
CA GLN A 123 -0.95 5.57 -23.86
C GLN A 123 -1.19 4.11 -24.29
N PRO A 124 -0.13 3.30 -24.42
CA PRO A 124 -0.28 1.90 -24.76
C PRO A 124 -1.18 1.20 -23.72
N ARG A 125 -2.04 0.31 -24.21
CA ARG A 125 -2.92 -0.52 -23.39
C ARG A 125 -2.09 -1.65 -22.81
N GLU A 126 -1.24 -1.32 -21.85
CA GLU A 126 -0.46 -2.35 -21.16
C GLU A 126 -1.39 -3.33 -20.45
N ILE A 127 -0.94 -4.58 -20.43
CA ILE A 127 -1.64 -5.75 -19.91
C ILE A 127 -2.04 -5.47 -18.46
N ASP A 128 -3.35 -5.30 -18.30
CA ASP A 128 -4.08 -5.30 -17.04
C ASP A 128 -3.91 -4.10 -16.08
N GLY A 129 -4.46 -2.94 -16.47
CA GLY A 129 -4.71 -1.83 -15.54
C GLY A 129 -5.73 -2.12 -14.41
N ARG A 130 -6.23 -3.36 -14.26
CA ARG A 130 -7.08 -3.78 -13.13
C ARG A 130 -6.31 -4.47 -12.01
N THR A 131 -5.11 -4.97 -12.25
CA THR A 131 -4.32 -5.58 -11.17
C THR A 131 -3.59 -4.49 -10.40
N PHE A 132 -3.71 -4.54 -9.07
CA PHE A 132 -2.96 -3.72 -8.11
C PHE A 132 -1.42 -3.86 -8.26
N TYR A 133 -0.96 -4.75 -9.14
CA TYR A 133 0.44 -5.06 -9.44
C TYR A 133 0.79 -4.57 -10.84
N THR A 134 0.74 -3.27 -11.03
CA THR A 134 1.15 -2.71 -12.31
C THR A 134 2.68 -2.86 -12.42
N ALA A 135 3.18 -3.48 -13.49
CA ALA A 135 4.61 -3.70 -13.71
C ALA A 135 5.42 -2.42 -14.02
N HIS A 136 4.84 -1.23 -13.80
CA HIS A 136 5.58 0.02 -13.93
C HIS A 136 6.50 0.21 -12.73
N ASN A 137 7.76 0.52 -13.00
CA ASN A 137 8.64 1.05 -11.97
C ASN A 137 8.07 2.39 -11.52
N GLU A 138 7.54 2.45 -10.29
CA GLU A 138 7.09 3.69 -9.67
C GLU A 138 8.25 4.70 -9.69
N THR A 139 8.11 5.73 -10.53
CA THR A 139 9.12 6.79 -10.69
C THR A 139 8.90 7.94 -9.71
N ARG A 140 7.78 7.91 -8.96
CA ARG A 140 7.45 8.92 -7.97
C ARG A 140 8.20 8.68 -6.68
N GLY A 141 8.72 9.76 -6.11
CA GLY A 141 9.35 9.77 -4.79
C GLY A 141 10.77 10.33 -4.80
N ARG A 142 11.21 10.79 -3.64
CA ARG A 142 12.61 11.15 -3.42
C ARG A 142 13.46 9.88 -3.50
N LYS A 143 14.57 9.92 -4.24
CA LYS A 143 15.53 8.81 -4.27
C LYS A 143 15.94 8.45 -2.83
N LYS A 144 15.97 7.15 -2.52
CA LYS A 144 16.45 6.67 -1.21
C LYS A 144 17.90 7.14 -1.01
N LEU A 145 18.22 7.59 0.21
CA LEU A 145 19.55 8.08 0.56
C LEU A 145 20.58 6.94 0.61
N ILE A 146 20.12 5.74 0.97
CA ILE A 146 20.94 4.52 1.03
C ILE A 146 20.53 3.67 -0.17
N THR A 147 21.48 3.35 -1.04
CA THR A 147 21.25 2.53 -2.23
C THR A 147 21.29 1.03 -1.89
N LYS A 148 20.88 0.18 -2.83
CA LYS A 148 21.01 -1.28 -2.67
C LYS A 148 22.47 -1.73 -2.60
N GLU A 149 23.38 -1.03 -3.28
CA GLU A 149 24.81 -1.31 -3.26
C GLU A 149 25.43 -0.98 -1.90
N ASP A 150 24.98 0.12 -1.28
CA ASP A 150 25.38 0.49 0.08
C ASP A 150 24.90 -0.53 1.10
N LEU A 151 23.66 -1.03 0.95
CA LEU A 151 23.14 -2.11 1.79
C LEU A 151 23.98 -3.39 1.66
N ALA A 152 24.43 -3.75 0.46
CA ALA A 152 25.30 -4.91 0.26
C ALA A 152 26.71 -4.72 0.88
N LYS A 153 27.19 -3.48 1.04
CA LYS A 153 28.44 -3.19 1.77
C LYS A 153 28.23 -3.29 3.28
N ILE A 154 27.11 -2.76 3.79
CA ILE A 154 26.72 -2.89 5.21
C ILE A 154 26.55 -4.37 5.58
N GLU A 155 25.91 -5.15 4.72
CA GLU A 155 25.72 -6.58 4.92
C GLU A 155 27.05 -7.34 4.95
N ARG A 156 27.95 -7.09 3.98
CA ARG A 156 29.30 -7.66 3.98
C ARG A 156 30.10 -7.31 5.24
N PHE A 157 29.96 -6.08 5.73
CA PHE A 157 30.60 -5.65 6.98
C PHE A 157 30.06 -6.44 8.18
N ILE A 158 28.75 -6.64 8.27
CA ILE A 158 28.13 -7.42 9.36
C ILE A 158 28.56 -8.88 9.28
N ASP A 159 28.60 -9.48 8.08
CA ASP A 159 28.98 -10.88 7.90
C ASP A 159 30.48 -11.12 8.20
N SER A 160 31.35 -10.15 7.85
CA SER A 160 32.80 -10.28 8.05
C SER A 160 33.24 -9.92 9.47
N ASN A 161 32.65 -8.89 10.07
CA ASN A 161 33.14 -8.28 11.31
C ASN A 161 32.13 -8.37 12.47
N GLY A 162 30.91 -8.87 12.23
CA GLY A 162 29.87 -9.00 13.26
C GLY A 162 30.20 -10.02 14.34
N PHE A 163 31.14 -10.93 14.09
CA PHE A 163 31.56 -11.95 15.05
C PHE A 163 32.54 -11.41 16.10
N ASP A 164 33.33 -10.38 15.77
CA ASP A 164 34.37 -9.82 16.65
C ASP A 164 33.82 -8.96 17.81
N GLY A 165 32.50 -8.94 18.02
CA GLY A 165 31.88 -8.27 19.16
C GLY A 165 31.96 -6.74 19.13
N ARG A 166 32.30 -6.13 17.98
CA ARG A 166 32.28 -4.67 17.83
C ARG A 166 30.84 -4.18 17.94
N THR A 167 30.60 -3.32 18.94
CA THR A 167 29.30 -2.69 19.14
C THR A 167 29.23 -1.44 18.25
N VAL A 168 28.50 -1.54 17.14
CA VAL A 168 28.27 -0.39 16.24
C VAL A 168 26.79 -0.02 16.32
N GLY A 169 26.52 1.21 16.77
CA GLY A 169 25.16 1.76 16.76
C GLY A 169 24.69 2.08 15.33
N TRP A 170 23.38 2.21 15.13
CA TRP A 170 22.80 2.52 13.82
C TRP A 170 23.40 3.74 13.12
N ALA A 171 23.75 4.79 13.86
CA ALA A 171 24.38 5.99 13.30
C ALA A 171 25.81 5.74 12.77
N GLY A 172 26.58 4.87 13.43
CA GLY A 172 27.96 4.57 13.04
C GLY A 172 28.09 3.43 12.03
N LEU A 173 27.01 2.71 11.76
CA LEU A 173 27.03 1.53 10.89
C LEU A 173 27.49 1.82 9.44
N PRO A 174 27.04 2.92 8.78
CA PRO A 174 27.53 3.26 7.45
C PRO A 174 29.04 3.53 7.45
N ALA A 175 29.52 4.36 8.38
CA ALA A 175 30.93 4.69 8.50
C ALA A 175 31.79 3.44 8.78
N ALA A 176 31.33 2.54 9.64
CA ALA A 176 32.00 1.29 9.93
C ALA A 176 32.07 0.35 8.71
N ALA A 177 31.07 0.41 7.82
CA ALA A 177 31.06 -0.29 6.54
C ALA A 177 31.85 0.43 5.43
N GLY A 178 32.55 1.53 5.74
CA GLY A 178 33.33 2.32 4.79
C GLY A 178 32.47 3.20 3.87
N LEU A 179 31.26 3.57 4.32
CA LEU A 179 30.36 4.46 3.60
C LEU A 179 30.39 5.87 4.20
N ASP A 180 30.66 6.87 3.37
CA ASP A 180 30.57 8.28 3.73
C ASP A 180 29.16 8.82 3.42
N ILE A 181 28.19 8.43 4.25
CA ILE A 181 26.79 8.82 4.09
C ILE A 181 26.32 9.47 5.39
N ASP A 182 26.06 10.78 5.34
CA ASP A 182 25.45 11.50 6.44
C ASP A 182 23.94 11.21 6.49
N CYS A 183 23.55 10.30 7.40
CA CYS A 183 22.17 9.90 7.56
C CYS A 183 21.79 9.63 9.01
N SER A 184 20.53 9.92 9.35
CA SER A 184 20.03 9.65 10.70
C SER A 184 20.03 8.14 10.99
N ALA A 185 20.27 7.77 12.25
CA ALA A 185 20.17 6.40 12.74
C ALA A 185 18.84 5.71 12.33
N ARG A 186 17.74 6.47 12.32
CA ARG A 186 16.41 5.98 11.92
C ARG A 186 16.33 5.62 10.44
N THR A 187 17.03 6.36 9.58
CA THR A 187 17.12 6.08 8.14
C THR A 187 17.89 4.77 7.92
N VAL A 188 19.02 4.59 8.61
CA VAL A 188 19.81 3.35 8.56
C VAL A 188 18.97 2.17 9.03
N TYR A 189 18.31 2.28 10.18
CA TYR A 189 17.44 1.22 10.70
C TYR A 189 16.37 0.78 9.71
N ARG A 190 15.67 1.74 9.08
CA ARG A 190 14.63 1.42 8.08
C ARG A 190 15.22 0.72 6.87
N ALA A 191 16.35 1.20 6.36
CA ALA A 191 17.00 0.61 5.18
C ALA A 191 17.53 -0.80 5.46
N VAL A 192 18.10 -1.04 6.65
CA VAL A 192 18.60 -2.35 7.07
C VAL A 192 17.45 -3.31 7.40
N LYS A 193 16.32 -2.80 7.90
CA LYS A 193 15.11 -3.60 8.10
C LYS A 193 14.53 -4.11 6.76
N ASP A 194 14.62 -3.33 5.68
CA ASP A 194 14.19 -3.75 4.34
C ASP A 194 14.92 -5.04 3.86
N ILE A 195 16.12 -5.32 4.39
CA ILE A 195 16.90 -6.55 4.13
C ILE A 195 16.82 -7.59 5.27
N ASN A 196 15.81 -7.49 6.13
CA ASN A 196 15.56 -8.41 7.26
C ASN A 196 16.72 -8.53 8.26
N LEU A 197 17.52 -7.47 8.43
CA LEU A 197 18.54 -7.43 9.48
C LEU A 197 18.01 -6.67 10.70
N TYR A 198 18.18 -7.27 11.88
CA TYR A 198 17.64 -6.74 13.12
C TYR A 198 18.75 -6.63 14.19
N MET A 199 18.79 -5.50 14.90
CA MET A 199 19.57 -5.35 16.13
C MET A 199 18.85 -6.07 17.28
N TYR A 200 19.22 -7.33 17.49
CA TYR A 200 18.87 -8.06 18.71
C TYR A 200 19.66 -7.55 19.88
N ILE A 201 19.24 -7.89 21.09
CA ILE A 201 20.11 -7.72 22.24
C ILE A 201 21.05 -8.94 22.27
N ALA A 202 22.36 -8.70 22.35
CA ALA A 202 23.32 -9.73 22.68
C ALA A 202 22.85 -10.49 23.91
N CYS A 203 22.77 -11.82 23.82
CA CYS A 203 22.96 -12.58 25.05
C CYS A 203 24.37 -12.25 25.52
N THR A 204 24.50 -11.40 26.54
CA THR A 204 25.76 -11.21 27.26
C THR A 204 26.14 -12.56 27.84
N LYS A 205 26.98 -13.31 27.14
CA LYS A 205 27.62 -14.48 27.73
C LYS A 205 28.44 -13.95 28.89
N LYS A 206 28.11 -14.36 30.12
CA LYS A 206 28.94 -14.05 31.28
C LYS A 206 30.35 -14.56 30.96
N TYR A 207 31.36 -13.76 31.29
CA TYR A 207 32.75 -14.21 31.23
C TYR A 207 32.88 -15.51 32.04
N ILE A 208 33.52 -16.52 31.44
CA ILE A 208 33.82 -17.79 32.09
C ILE A 208 35.34 -17.85 32.18
N SER A 209 35.89 -17.99 33.39
CA SER A 209 37.34 -18.15 33.56
C SER A 209 37.83 -19.42 32.85
N PRO A 210 39.09 -19.46 32.36
CA PRO A 210 39.63 -20.64 31.69
C PRO A 210 39.47 -21.92 32.53
N HIS A 211 39.74 -21.82 33.83
CA HIS A 211 39.53 -22.92 34.77
C HIS A 211 38.05 -23.37 34.86
N ALA A 212 37.10 -22.44 34.94
CA ALA A 212 35.68 -22.79 34.94
C ALA A 212 35.22 -23.41 33.62
N LYS A 213 35.83 -23.03 32.49
CA LYS A 213 35.59 -23.64 31.18
C LYS A 213 36.04 -25.10 31.19
N GLU A 214 37.26 -25.39 31.64
CA GLU A 214 37.79 -26.75 31.74
C GLU A 214 36.91 -27.64 32.62
N ARG A 215 36.54 -27.17 33.82
CA ARG A 215 35.65 -27.93 34.71
C ARG A 215 34.28 -28.21 34.08
N ARG A 216 33.72 -27.28 33.31
CA ARG A 216 32.44 -27.48 32.63
C ARG A 216 32.55 -28.54 31.53
N VAL A 217 33.65 -28.54 30.78
CA VAL A 217 33.93 -29.55 29.74
C VAL A 217 34.11 -30.93 30.38
N GLU A 218 34.92 -31.01 31.44
CA GLU A 218 35.17 -32.28 32.13
C GLU A 218 33.90 -32.83 32.78
N TYR A 219 33.11 -31.97 33.44
CA TYR A 219 31.82 -32.36 33.98
C TYR A 219 30.89 -32.90 32.89
N ALA A 220 30.83 -32.23 31.73
CA ALA A 220 30.02 -32.70 30.61
C ALA A 220 30.49 -34.07 30.09
N ARG A 221 31.81 -34.29 29.99
CA ARG A 221 32.40 -35.57 29.60
C ARG A 221 32.01 -36.69 30.57
N VAL A 222 32.21 -36.47 31.87
CA VAL A 222 31.87 -37.43 32.92
C VAL A 222 30.38 -37.75 32.94
N MET A 223 29.51 -36.75 32.77
CA MET A 223 28.06 -36.98 32.75
C MET A 223 27.61 -37.73 31.49
N LEU A 224 28.23 -37.48 30.33
CA LEU A 224 27.94 -38.25 29.10
C LEU A 224 28.38 -39.71 29.22
N GLU A 225 29.51 -39.99 29.87
CA GLU A 225 29.96 -41.36 30.14
C GLU A 225 29.06 -42.08 31.14
N LYS A 226 28.58 -41.37 32.16
CA LYS A 226 27.73 -41.92 33.22
C LYS A 226 26.28 -42.17 32.77
N TYR A 227 25.76 -41.33 31.89
CA TYR A 227 24.37 -41.36 31.42
C TYR A 227 24.37 -41.55 29.89
N LEU A 228 24.84 -42.72 29.45
CA LEU A 228 25.07 -43.02 28.03
C LEU A 228 23.75 -43.17 27.26
N ASN A 229 22.75 -43.78 27.88
CA ASN A 229 21.44 -43.99 27.29
C ASN A 229 20.48 -42.87 27.68
N LYS A 230 19.44 -42.67 26.87
CA LYS A 230 18.44 -41.63 27.10
C LYS A 230 17.66 -41.86 28.39
N GLU A 231 17.41 -43.12 28.72
CA GLU A 231 16.63 -43.56 29.88
C GLU A 231 17.31 -43.19 31.19
N ASP A 232 18.65 -43.16 31.21
CA ASP A 232 19.44 -42.84 32.40
C ASP A 232 19.19 -41.39 32.87
N TRP A 233 18.79 -40.49 31.95
CA TRP A 233 18.46 -39.10 32.26
C TRP A 233 17.09 -38.92 32.92
N TYR A 234 16.19 -39.91 32.89
CA TYR A 234 14.84 -39.77 33.44
C TYR A 234 14.80 -39.56 34.96
N HIS A 235 15.84 -40.03 35.65
CA HIS A 235 15.99 -39.87 37.09
C HIS A 235 16.74 -38.60 37.49
N VAL A 236 17.34 -37.88 36.53
CA VAL A 236 18.05 -36.63 36.77
C VAL A 236 17.03 -35.49 36.89
N ARG A 237 17.03 -34.81 38.03
CA ARG A 237 16.21 -33.62 38.27
C ARG A 237 17.13 -32.41 38.36
N PHE A 238 16.79 -31.36 37.61
CA PHE A 238 17.47 -30.07 37.69
C PHE A 238 16.58 -29.11 38.45
N SER A 239 17.13 -28.47 39.48
CA SER A 239 16.55 -27.29 40.11
C SER A 239 17.49 -26.12 39.89
N ASP A 240 16.93 -24.97 39.55
CA ASP A 240 17.65 -23.70 39.44
C ASP A 240 16.80 -22.61 40.07
N GLU A 241 17.45 -21.59 40.63
CA GLU A 241 16.79 -20.43 41.20
C GLU A 241 16.73 -19.32 40.15
N CYS A 242 15.52 -18.96 39.73
CA CYS A 242 15.31 -17.90 38.75
C CYS A 242 14.71 -16.67 39.44
N HIS A 243 15.46 -15.55 39.42
CA HIS A 243 14.92 -14.25 39.82
C HIS A 243 14.22 -13.59 38.62
N PHE A 244 12.93 -13.27 38.77
CA PHE A 244 12.19 -12.44 37.83
C PHE A 244 12.10 -11.00 38.35
N GLY A 245 12.61 -10.05 37.56
CA GLY A 245 12.53 -8.62 37.83
C GLY A 245 11.57 -7.91 36.89
N TYR A 246 10.70 -7.06 37.43
CA TYR A 246 9.80 -6.20 36.66
C TYR A 246 10.44 -4.83 36.42
N GLY A 247 11.42 -4.71 35.51
CA GLY A 247 11.95 -3.37 35.20
C GLY A 247 13.16 -3.32 34.27
N PRO A 248 13.36 -2.19 33.55
CA PRO A 248 14.30 -2.10 32.45
C PRO A 248 15.68 -1.67 32.95
N GLN A 249 16.72 -2.46 32.65
CA GLN A 249 18.10 -1.96 32.72
C GLN A 249 18.95 -2.54 31.59
N GLY A 250 19.13 -1.68 30.57
CA GLY A 250 20.22 -1.59 29.60
C GLY A 250 20.77 -2.90 29.03
N ARG A 251 20.36 -3.21 27.80
CA ARG A 251 20.76 -4.40 27.04
C ARG A 251 21.55 -3.97 25.80
N VAL A 252 22.71 -4.58 25.55
CA VAL A 252 23.58 -4.27 24.41
C VAL A 252 23.00 -4.91 23.15
N HIS A 253 22.92 -4.17 22.04
CA HIS A 253 22.35 -4.66 20.80
C HIS A 253 23.41 -5.26 19.83
N ILE A 254 23.23 -6.50 19.37
CA ILE A 254 23.94 -7.21 18.29
C ILE A 254 23.02 -7.42 17.09
N ILE A 255 23.52 -7.21 15.87
CA ILE A 255 22.77 -7.46 14.63
C ILE A 255 22.76 -8.97 14.31
N ARG A 256 21.58 -9.56 14.03
CA ARG A 256 21.43 -10.94 13.52
C ARG A 256 20.40 -10.99 12.39
N ARG A 257 20.60 -11.89 11.41
CA ARG A 257 19.51 -12.35 10.53
C ARG A 257 18.56 -13.24 11.34
N PRO A 258 17.24 -13.20 11.07
CA PRO A 258 16.28 -14.13 11.66
C PRO A 258 16.58 -15.59 11.30
#